data_AF-A0A3C1KQC8-F1
#
_entry.id   AF-A0A3C1KQC8-F1
#
_cell.length_a   1.000
_cell.length_b   1.000
_cell.length_c   1.000
_cell.angle_alpha   90.00
_cell.angle_beta   90.00
_cell.angle_gamma   90.00
#
_symmetry.space_group_name_H-M   'P 1'
#
loop_
_entity.id
_entity.type
_entity.pdbx_description
1 polymer ?
#
loop_
_entity_poly.entity_id
_entity_poly.type
_entity_poly.pdbx_seq_one_letter_code
_entity_poly.pdbx_strand_id
1 'polypeptide(L)'
;MLETLRNIVQEVNAAEGFNDALQIIVKRVRDAMGTEVCSVYMRDEASGRFVFRATEGLNALQVGAASLAPGEGLVGLVAQREEPVNLEDAESHPSFQLLEGLGEEPFHAFLGVPIIHQRDVLGVLVIQQTKRRRFDESEEAFLVTMSAQLAAVIAHARVTGAVQEELLGGAAAPARINGIPGAPGVAIGTAVVVSPVADLYAVPRKGASNRRQELRAFKAALASVRADIQGVSDNLRGEMSAEDHALFDVYLGILDDSAIGGEVAGLIKAGQWAQGALSEVMIRHIRHFERMEHSYLRERAVDVKDLGTRVLAYLQDAARNEQTAYPAHTILVGEELTASSLGEVPREQLAGLISVRGSGNSHVAILARAMG
;
A
#
# COMPACT_ATOMS: atom_id res chain seq x y z
N MET A 1 11.42 -19.33 -26.14
CA MET A 1 10.71 -18.05 -25.92
C MET A 1 9.42 -18.23 -25.12
N LEU A 2 8.49 -19.10 -25.51
CA LEU A 2 7.24 -19.35 -24.75
C LEU A 2 7.47 -19.90 -23.33
N GLU A 3 8.41 -20.83 -23.15
CA GLU A 3 8.76 -21.34 -21.82
C GLU A 3 9.39 -20.25 -20.94
N THR A 4 10.28 -19.44 -21.51
CA THR A 4 10.89 -18.28 -20.86
C THR A 4 9.80 -17.32 -20.39
N LEU A 5 8.86 -16.96 -21.26
CA LEU A 5 7.75 -16.08 -20.93
C LEU A 5 6.90 -16.64 -19.78
N ARG A 6 6.52 -17.92 -19.84
CA ARG A 6 5.74 -18.57 -18.78
C ARG A 6 6.47 -18.56 -17.44
N ASN A 7 7.77 -18.85 -17.43
CA ASN A 7 8.56 -18.85 -16.20
C ASN A 7 8.64 -17.44 -15.60
N ILE A 8 8.85 -16.40 -16.42
CA ILE A 8 8.88 -15.02 -15.93
C ILE A 8 7.53 -14.66 -15.33
N VAL A 9 6.42 -14.95 -16.01
CA VAL A 9 5.07 -14.67 -15.48
C VAL A 9 4.81 -15.36 -14.15
N GLN A 10 5.24 -16.62 -14.00
CA GLN A 10 5.09 -17.34 -12.74
C GLN A 10 5.90 -16.73 -11.59
N GLU A 11 7.15 -16.34 -11.84
CA GLU A 11 8.00 -15.71 -10.83
C GLU A 11 7.44 -14.35 -10.39
N VAL A 12 6.95 -13.55 -11.34
CA VAL A 12 6.38 -12.23 -11.07
C VAL A 12 5.10 -12.33 -10.25
N ASN A 13 4.23 -13.30 -10.56
CA ASN A 13 3.01 -13.53 -9.80
C ASN A 13 3.27 -14.09 -8.39
N ALA A 14 4.44 -14.68 -8.17
CA ALA A 14 4.85 -15.22 -6.86
C ALA A 14 5.64 -14.20 -6.01
N ALA A 15 5.88 -12.99 -6.52
CA ALA A 15 6.60 -11.95 -5.79
C ALA A 15 5.85 -11.52 -4.52
N GLU A 16 6.60 -11.23 -3.45
CA GLU A 16 6.04 -10.81 -2.16
C GLU A 16 5.46 -9.39 -2.20
N GLY A 17 5.97 -8.54 -3.09
CA GLY A 17 5.58 -7.14 -3.23
C GLY A 17 5.68 -6.59 -4.65
N PHE A 18 5.16 -5.37 -4.84
CA PHE A 18 5.09 -4.75 -6.15
C PHE A 18 6.48 -4.37 -6.69
N ASN A 19 7.34 -3.78 -5.86
CA ASN A 19 8.71 -3.47 -6.24
C ASN A 19 9.52 -4.74 -6.58
N ASP A 20 9.32 -5.84 -5.86
CA ASP A 20 9.98 -7.12 -6.15
C ASP A 20 9.55 -7.68 -7.51
N ALA A 21 8.25 -7.61 -7.82
CA ALA A 21 7.72 -8.00 -9.11
C ALA A 21 8.36 -7.19 -10.26
N LEU A 22 8.50 -5.87 -10.08
CA LEU A 22 9.19 -5.01 -11.04
C LEU A 22 10.65 -5.39 -11.20
N GLN A 23 11.36 -5.66 -10.10
CA GLN A 23 12.78 -6.02 -10.14
C GLN A 23 13.01 -7.37 -10.82
N ILE A 24 12.13 -8.36 -10.57
CA ILE A 24 12.13 -9.64 -11.27
C ILE A 24 11.94 -9.42 -12.77
N ILE A 25 10.98 -8.58 -13.18
CA ILE A 25 10.74 -8.29 -14.60
C ILE A 25 11.96 -7.68 -15.27
N VAL A 26 12.53 -6.60 -14.73
CA VAL A 26 13.64 -5.92 -15.41
C VAL A 26 14.83 -6.86 -15.58
N LYS A 27 15.15 -7.65 -14.55
CA LYS A 27 16.24 -8.63 -14.62
C LYS A 27 15.96 -9.72 -15.64
N ARG A 28 14.78 -10.34 -15.59
CA ARG A 28 14.45 -11.47 -16.46
C ARG A 28 14.25 -11.08 -17.92
N VAL A 29 13.67 -9.91 -18.17
CA VAL A 29 13.50 -9.37 -19.53
C VAL A 29 14.86 -9.03 -20.12
N ARG A 30 15.76 -8.37 -19.37
CA ARG A 30 17.13 -8.13 -19.82
C ARG A 30 17.81 -9.43 -20.24
N ASP A 31 17.78 -10.43 -19.37
CA ASP A 31 18.43 -11.74 -19.60
C ASP A 31 17.83 -12.46 -20.82
N ALA A 32 16.50 -12.46 -20.96
CA ALA A 32 15.80 -13.11 -22.06
C ALA A 32 16.05 -12.42 -23.41
N MET A 33 16.16 -11.09 -23.41
CA MET A 33 16.41 -10.28 -24.60
C MET A 33 17.90 -10.16 -24.95
N GLY A 34 18.81 -10.60 -24.07
CA GLY A 34 20.25 -10.43 -24.26
C GLY A 34 20.67 -8.96 -24.38
N THR A 35 19.97 -8.07 -23.69
CA THR A 35 20.25 -6.62 -23.68
C THR A 35 21.06 -6.21 -22.46
N GLU A 36 21.56 -4.99 -22.45
CA GLU A 36 22.36 -4.46 -21.33
C GLU A 36 21.48 -3.79 -20.29
N VAL A 37 20.38 -3.17 -20.72
CA VAL A 37 19.46 -2.43 -19.87
C VAL A 37 18.03 -2.93 -20.05
N CYS A 38 17.35 -3.07 -18.92
CA CYS A 38 15.89 -3.07 -18.87
C CYS A 38 15.43 -2.16 -17.73
N SER A 39 14.41 -1.36 -17.96
CA SER A 39 13.85 -0.45 -16.95
C SER A 39 12.34 -0.31 -17.07
N VAL A 40 11.70 0.00 -15.93
CA VAL A 40 10.26 0.28 -15.86
C VAL A 40 10.05 1.68 -15.30
N TYR A 41 9.24 2.44 -16.02
CA TYR A 41 8.73 3.74 -15.60
C TYR A 41 7.24 3.60 -15.29
N MET A 42 6.82 4.01 -14.09
CA MET A 42 5.43 3.94 -13.67
C MET A 42 4.79 5.31 -13.69
N ARG A 43 3.56 5.39 -14.18
CA ARG A 43 2.77 6.62 -14.12
C ARG A 43 2.30 6.85 -12.69
N ASP A 44 2.68 7.98 -12.12
CA ASP A 44 2.12 8.51 -10.89
C ASP A 44 0.74 9.13 -11.19
N GLU A 45 -0.31 8.63 -10.53
CA GLU A 45 -1.68 9.07 -10.81
C GLU A 45 -1.92 10.54 -10.40
N ALA A 46 -1.23 11.02 -9.36
CA ALA A 46 -1.43 12.36 -8.84
C ALA A 46 -0.83 13.45 -9.73
N SER A 47 0.38 13.22 -10.22
CA SER A 47 1.13 14.18 -11.05
C SER A 47 1.07 13.88 -12.55
N GLY A 48 0.66 12.67 -12.93
CA GLY A 48 0.71 12.16 -14.30
C GLY A 48 2.12 11.87 -14.81
N ARG A 49 3.17 12.03 -13.98
CA ARG A 49 4.57 11.83 -14.37
C ARG A 49 4.95 10.36 -14.43
N PHE A 50 5.92 10.03 -15.26
CA PHE A 50 6.52 8.69 -15.37
C PHE A 50 7.75 8.61 -14.47
N VAL A 51 7.59 7.98 -13.31
CA VAL A 51 8.64 7.80 -12.30
C VAL A 51 9.47 6.57 -12.64
N PHE A 52 10.79 6.69 -12.62
CA PHE A 52 11.71 5.57 -12.79
C PHE A 52 11.64 4.63 -11.58
N ARG A 53 11.16 3.39 -11.75
CA ARG A 53 10.77 2.52 -10.62
C ARG A 53 11.54 1.23 -10.48
N ALA A 54 12.08 0.70 -11.56
CA ALA A 54 12.97 -0.45 -11.50
C ALA A 54 13.92 -0.42 -12.67
N THR A 55 15.12 -0.94 -12.45
CA THR A 55 16.11 -1.09 -13.51
C THR A 55 17.07 -2.23 -13.23
N GLU A 56 17.56 -2.79 -14.32
CA GLU A 56 18.76 -3.59 -14.37
C GLU A 56 19.63 -2.97 -15.49
N GLY A 57 20.83 -2.47 -15.16
CA GLY A 57 21.77 -1.88 -16.13
C GLY A 57 21.94 -0.36 -16.05
N LEU A 58 21.01 0.39 -15.45
CA LEU A 58 21.15 1.83 -15.17
C LEU A 58 21.42 2.09 -13.68
N ASN A 59 21.62 3.35 -13.32
CA ASN A 59 21.89 3.76 -11.94
C ASN A 59 20.69 3.52 -11.02
N ALA A 60 20.77 2.48 -10.19
CA ALA A 60 19.73 2.11 -9.22
C ALA A 60 19.47 3.20 -8.16
N LEU A 61 20.41 4.12 -7.89
CA LEU A 61 20.20 5.22 -6.95
C LEU A 61 19.16 6.25 -7.43
N GLN A 62 18.86 6.26 -8.73
CA GLN A 62 17.84 7.16 -9.30
C GLN A 62 16.42 6.58 -9.23
N VAL A 63 16.26 5.33 -8.78
CA VAL A 63 14.95 4.70 -8.62
C VAL A 63 14.11 5.50 -7.60
N GLY A 64 12.94 5.97 -8.03
CA GLY A 64 12.04 6.83 -7.27
C GLY A 64 12.36 8.32 -7.31
N ALA A 65 13.58 8.71 -7.71
CA ALA A 65 14.01 10.10 -7.79
C ALA A 65 13.82 10.69 -9.20
N ALA A 66 14.20 9.95 -10.24
CA ALA A 66 14.07 10.39 -11.62
C ALA A 66 12.62 10.24 -12.12
N SER A 67 12.12 11.25 -12.83
CA SER A 67 10.80 11.19 -13.46
C SER A 67 10.69 12.09 -14.69
N LEU A 68 9.79 11.74 -15.60
CA LEU A 68 9.51 12.47 -16.85
C LEU A 68 8.05 12.95 -16.88
N ALA A 69 7.80 14.13 -17.44
CA ALA A 69 6.44 14.58 -17.73
C ALA A 69 5.83 13.76 -18.90
N PRO A 70 4.50 13.75 -19.04
CA PRO A 70 3.86 13.29 -20.27
C PRO A 70 4.43 14.03 -21.50
N GLY A 71 4.86 13.27 -22.51
CA GLY A 71 5.49 13.83 -23.73
C GLY A 71 6.95 14.25 -23.58
N GLU A 72 7.57 14.07 -22.40
CA GLU A 72 9.00 14.33 -22.17
C GLU A 72 9.82 13.05 -22.40
N GLY A 73 10.91 13.17 -23.17
CA GLY A 73 11.76 12.03 -23.51
C GLY A 73 11.07 10.97 -24.40
N LEU A 74 11.82 9.91 -24.72
CA LEU A 74 11.29 8.77 -25.47
C LEU A 74 10.25 7.98 -24.67
N VAL A 75 10.40 7.94 -23.34
CA VAL A 75 9.42 7.30 -22.44
C VAL A 75 8.07 8.02 -22.51
N GLY A 76 8.06 9.35 -22.42
CA GLY A 76 6.85 10.15 -22.55
C GLY A 76 6.20 10.00 -23.93
N LEU A 77 7.01 9.85 -24.99
CA LEU A 77 6.52 9.59 -26.35
C LEU A 77 5.81 8.23 -26.47
N VAL A 78 6.40 7.15 -25.92
CA VAL A 78 5.77 5.81 -25.90
C VAL A 78 4.43 5.87 -25.19
N ALA A 79 4.41 6.51 -24.01
CA ALA A 79 3.19 6.65 -23.24
C ALA A 79 2.12 7.48 -23.96
N GLN A 80 2.51 8.55 -24.66
CA GLN A 80 1.59 9.40 -25.39
C GLN A 80 0.99 8.71 -26.62
N ARG A 81 1.79 7.88 -27.32
CA ARG A 81 1.33 7.16 -28.51
C ARG A 81 0.53 5.90 -28.18
N GLU A 82 0.68 5.37 -26.97
CA GLU A 82 0.12 4.06 -26.59
C GLU A 82 0.59 2.93 -27.52
N GLU A 83 1.77 3.10 -28.14
CA GLU A 83 2.36 2.21 -29.12
C GLU A 83 3.87 2.01 -28.86
N PRO A 84 4.45 0.86 -29.25
CA PRO A 84 5.89 0.64 -29.20
C PRO A 84 6.69 1.70 -29.97
N VAL A 85 7.85 2.09 -29.43
CA VAL A 85 8.84 2.92 -30.12
C VAL A 85 10.15 2.15 -30.17
N ASN A 86 10.55 1.76 -31.38
CA ASN A 86 11.73 0.95 -31.69
C ASN A 86 12.72 1.75 -32.55
N LEU A 87 13.84 2.15 -31.95
CA LEU A 87 14.82 3.05 -32.53
C LEU A 87 16.20 2.39 -32.57
N GLU A 88 16.89 2.58 -33.69
CA GLU A 88 18.28 2.15 -33.86
C GLU A 88 19.26 2.99 -33.05
N ASP A 89 18.96 4.29 -32.97
CA ASP A 89 19.75 5.30 -32.27
C ASP A 89 18.82 6.32 -31.62
N ALA A 90 18.67 6.21 -30.30
CA ALA A 90 17.82 7.04 -29.47
C ALA A 90 18.23 8.51 -29.54
N GLU A 91 19.52 8.80 -29.48
CA GLU A 91 20.07 10.17 -29.46
C GLU A 91 19.72 10.98 -30.72
N SER A 92 19.49 10.28 -31.84
CA SER A 92 19.10 10.92 -33.11
C SER A 92 17.64 11.39 -33.15
N HIS A 93 16.81 10.93 -32.22
CA HIS A 93 15.37 11.20 -32.24
C HIS A 93 15.05 12.57 -31.61
N PRO A 94 14.17 13.41 -32.21
CA PRO A 94 13.88 14.76 -31.71
C PRO A 94 13.32 14.82 -30.28
N SER A 95 12.64 13.77 -29.85
CA SER A 95 12.09 13.63 -28.50
C SER A 95 13.07 13.00 -27.50
N PHE A 96 14.31 12.72 -27.89
CA PHE A 96 15.31 12.19 -26.97
C PHE A 96 15.73 13.25 -25.96
N GLN A 97 15.78 12.84 -24.70
CA GLN A 97 16.20 13.69 -23.60
C GLN A 97 16.92 12.82 -22.59
N LEU A 98 18.11 13.26 -22.20
CA LEU A 98 18.96 12.55 -21.26
C LEU A 98 18.61 12.98 -19.83
N LEU A 99 18.36 12.01 -18.97
CA LEU A 99 18.12 12.25 -17.54
C LEU A 99 19.45 12.19 -16.79
N GLU A 100 19.84 13.31 -16.19
CA GLU A 100 21.09 13.42 -15.45
C GLU A 100 21.19 12.35 -14.35
N GLY A 101 22.32 11.64 -14.34
CA GLY A 101 22.63 10.66 -13.30
C GLY A 101 22.04 9.26 -13.51
N LEU A 102 21.26 9.00 -14.57
CA LEU A 102 20.81 7.64 -14.91
C LEU A 102 21.93 6.75 -15.44
N GLY A 103 22.96 7.34 -16.06
CA GLY A 103 24.04 6.57 -16.70
C GLY A 103 23.60 5.97 -18.04
N GLU A 104 22.69 6.62 -18.76
CA GLU A 104 22.12 6.12 -20.02
C GLU A 104 22.88 6.55 -21.28
N GLU A 105 23.91 7.39 -21.13
CA GLU A 105 24.74 7.93 -22.22
C GLU A 105 25.34 6.88 -23.16
N PRO A 106 25.75 5.67 -22.70
CA PRO A 106 26.34 4.68 -23.60
C PRO A 106 25.36 3.95 -24.52
N PHE A 107 24.05 4.05 -24.28
CA PHE A 107 23.07 3.15 -24.93
C PHE A 107 22.35 3.83 -26.09
N HIS A 108 22.55 3.29 -27.30
CA HIS A 108 22.00 3.87 -28.53
C HIS A 108 20.66 3.22 -28.93
N ALA A 109 20.57 1.89 -29.00
CA ALA A 109 19.30 1.28 -29.41
C ALA A 109 18.28 1.35 -28.27
N PHE A 110 17.03 1.62 -28.63
CA PHE A 110 15.93 1.80 -27.69
C PHE A 110 14.70 1.05 -28.18
N LEU A 111 14.10 0.24 -27.32
CA LEU A 111 12.75 -0.26 -27.51
C LEU A 111 11.95 0.01 -26.24
N GLY A 112 10.95 0.89 -26.35
CA GLY A 112 10.00 1.18 -25.30
C GLY A 112 8.61 0.69 -25.70
N VAL A 113 7.92 0.02 -24.78
CA VAL A 113 6.54 -0.45 -24.95
C VAL A 113 5.66 0.05 -23.81
N PRO A 114 4.42 0.46 -24.09
CA PRO A 114 3.51 0.92 -23.06
C PRO A 114 2.99 -0.26 -22.23
N ILE A 115 2.75 -0.02 -20.95
CA ILE A 115 2.10 -0.95 -20.03
C ILE A 115 0.66 -0.46 -19.88
N ILE A 116 -0.28 -1.16 -20.53
CA ILE A 116 -1.68 -0.70 -20.65
C ILE A 116 -2.61 -1.70 -19.96
N HIS A 117 -3.52 -1.19 -19.12
CA HIS A 117 -4.63 -1.98 -18.57
C HIS A 117 -5.94 -1.23 -18.77
N GLN A 118 -6.95 -1.88 -19.37
CA GLN A 118 -8.28 -1.29 -19.59
C GLN A 118 -8.26 0.11 -20.26
N ARG A 119 -7.36 0.32 -21.23
CA ARG A 119 -7.13 1.60 -21.93
C ARG A 119 -6.53 2.72 -21.07
N ASP A 120 -5.97 2.38 -19.91
CA ASP A 120 -5.16 3.31 -19.13
C ASP A 120 -3.68 2.92 -19.22
N VAL A 121 -2.83 3.92 -19.51
CA VAL A 121 -1.37 3.75 -19.54
C VAL A 121 -0.87 3.81 -18.11
N LEU A 122 -0.46 2.64 -17.60
CA LEU A 122 0.06 2.48 -16.24
C LEU A 122 1.55 2.81 -16.15
N GLY A 123 2.28 2.71 -17.27
CA GLY A 123 3.72 2.90 -17.31
C GLY A 123 4.33 2.55 -18.67
N VAL A 124 5.66 2.45 -18.70
CA VAL A 124 6.45 2.10 -19.89
C VAL A 124 7.56 1.13 -19.49
N LEU A 125 7.71 0.04 -20.24
CA LEU A 125 8.81 -0.91 -20.13
C LEU A 125 9.81 -0.61 -21.25
N VAL A 126 11.08 -0.47 -20.90
CA VAL A 126 12.14 -0.02 -21.81
C VAL A 126 13.32 -0.99 -21.77
N ILE A 127 13.86 -1.32 -22.93
CA ILE A 127 15.17 -1.97 -23.06
C ILE A 127 16.12 -1.11 -23.90
N GLN A 128 17.40 -1.14 -23.53
CA GLN A 128 18.45 -0.40 -24.24
C GLN A 128 19.73 -1.22 -24.36
N GLN A 129 20.54 -0.87 -25.35
CA GLN A 129 21.87 -1.47 -25.56
C GLN A 129 22.80 -0.51 -26.32
N THR A 130 24.10 -0.70 -26.12
CA THR A 130 25.18 0.06 -26.74
C THR A 130 25.23 -0.15 -28.25
N LYS A 131 24.95 -1.37 -28.74
CA LYS A 131 24.94 -1.64 -30.17
C LYS A 131 23.76 -0.95 -30.85
N ARG A 132 24.04 -0.13 -31.86
CA ARG A 132 23.05 0.44 -32.79
C ARG A 132 22.38 -0.67 -33.59
N ARG A 133 21.09 -0.90 -33.35
CA ARG A 133 20.23 -1.84 -34.10
C ARG A 133 18.77 -1.53 -33.84
N ARG A 134 17.88 -1.94 -34.75
CA ARG A 134 16.46 -2.12 -34.41
C ARG A 134 16.23 -3.53 -33.85
N PHE A 135 15.31 -3.64 -32.92
CA PHE A 135 14.81 -4.92 -32.44
C PHE A 135 13.86 -5.50 -33.49
N ASP A 136 13.88 -6.82 -33.68
CA ASP A 136 13.00 -7.47 -34.65
C ASP A 136 11.55 -7.61 -34.13
N GLU A 137 10.64 -8.06 -34.99
CA GLU A 137 9.22 -8.21 -34.63
C GLU A 137 9.00 -9.21 -33.50
N SER A 138 9.86 -10.24 -33.37
CA SER A 138 9.73 -11.25 -32.32
C SER A 138 10.15 -10.71 -30.97
N GLU A 139 11.21 -9.90 -30.94
CA GLU A 139 11.69 -9.16 -29.78
C GLU A 139 10.67 -8.11 -29.32
N GLU A 140 10.08 -7.36 -30.26
CA GLU A 140 9.04 -6.38 -29.98
C GLU A 140 7.77 -7.05 -29.43
N ALA A 141 7.29 -8.12 -30.08
CA ALA A 141 6.13 -8.86 -29.62
C ALA A 141 6.34 -9.49 -28.23
N PHE A 142 7.56 -9.96 -27.94
CA PHE A 142 7.92 -10.45 -26.62
C PHE A 142 7.79 -9.35 -25.58
N LEU A 143 8.36 -8.16 -25.82
CA LEU A 143 8.32 -7.05 -24.87
C LEU A 143 6.89 -6.54 -24.65
N VAL A 144 6.07 -6.44 -25.70
CA VAL A 144 4.64 -6.11 -25.61
C VAL A 144 3.88 -7.15 -24.77
N THR A 145 4.18 -8.44 -24.95
CA THR A 145 3.53 -9.47 -24.15
C THR A 145 3.93 -9.34 -22.67
N MET A 146 5.21 -9.05 -22.40
CA MET A 146 5.69 -8.80 -21.04
C MET A 146 5.06 -7.56 -20.40
N SER A 147 4.85 -6.49 -21.16
CA SER A 147 4.19 -5.28 -20.66
C SER A 147 2.73 -5.54 -20.32
N ALA A 148 2.00 -6.34 -21.10
CA ALA A 148 0.64 -6.74 -20.80
C ALA A 148 0.53 -7.59 -19.51
N GLN A 149 1.49 -8.50 -19.29
CA GLN A 149 1.55 -9.30 -18.05
C GLN A 149 1.84 -8.41 -16.83
N LEU A 150 2.78 -7.48 -16.97
CA LEU A 150 3.08 -6.49 -15.94
C LEU A 150 1.86 -5.62 -15.64
N ALA A 151 1.09 -5.23 -16.64
CA ALA A 151 -0.13 -4.45 -16.48
C ALA A 151 -1.16 -5.13 -15.57
N ALA A 152 -1.32 -6.46 -15.67
CA ALA A 152 -2.21 -7.22 -14.81
C ALA A 152 -1.75 -7.21 -13.34
N VAL A 153 -0.44 -7.34 -13.11
CA VAL A 153 0.16 -7.31 -11.77
C VAL A 153 0.02 -5.93 -11.14
N ILE A 154 0.29 -4.86 -11.90
CA ILE A 154 0.09 -3.47 -11.43
C ILE A 154 -1.37 -3.22 -11.10
N ALA A 155 -2.30 -3.61 -11.98
CA ALA A 155 -3.72 -3.39 -11.78
C ALA A 155 -4.20 -4.10 -10.50
N HIS A 156 -3.75 -5.33 -10.26
CA HIS A 156 -4.03 -6.05 -9.02
C HIS A 156 -3.45 -5.33 -7.79
N ALA A 157 -2.20 -4.88 -7.87
CA ALA A 157 -1.52 -4.16 -6.78
C ALA A 157 -2.17 -2.80 -6.45
N ARG A 158 -2.76 -2.11 -7.44
CA ARG A 158 -3.55 -0.88 -7.22
C ARG A 158 -4.84 -1.18 -6.46
N VAL A 159 -5.55 -2.25 -6.82
CA VAL A 159 -6.80 -2.66 -6.13
C VAL A 159 -6.54 -3.08 -4.69
N THR A 160 -5.38 -3.67 -4.39
CA THR A 160 -5.00 -4.07 -3.03
C THR A 160 -4.38 -2.94 -2.20
N GLY A 161 -4.06 -1.79 -2.81
CA GLY A 161 -3.44 -0.63 -2.16
C GLY A 161 -1.93 -0.73 -1.93
N ALA A 162 -1.27 -1.77 -2.46
CA ALA A 162 0.17 -2.02 -2.27
C ALA A 162 1.05 -1.01 -3.02
N VAL A 163 0.57 -0.47 -4.16
CA VAL A 163 1.34 0.50 -4.98
C VAL A 163 1.54 1.83 -4.24
N GLN A 164 0.59 2.21 -3.37
CA GLN A 164 0.56 3.55 -2.75
C GLN A 164 1.43 3.67 -1.50
N GLU A 165 1.73 2.56 -0.82
CA GLU A 165 2.65 2.54 0.31
C GLU A 165 4.12 2.59 -0.10
N GLU A 166 4.45 1.90 -1.20
CA GLU A 166 5.84 1.70 -1.61
C GLU A 166 6.40 2.84 -2.47
N LEU A 167 5.53 3.69 -3.02
CA LEU A 167 5.91 4.96 -3.70
C LEU A 167 6.59 5.96 -2.74
N LEU A 168 6.43 5.78 -1.43
CA LEU A 168 6.92 6.68 -0.38
C LEU A 168 8.28 6.25 0.21
N GLY A 169 8.92 5.22 -0.35
CA GLY A 169 10.08 4.52 0.24
C GLY A 169 11.47 5.12 0.04
N GLY A 170 11.63 6.30 -0.56
CA GLY A 170 12.93 6.98 -0.71
C GLY A 170 13.03 8.20 0.21
N ALA A 171 14.11 8.30 1.00
CA ALA A 171 14.46 9.36 1.95
C ALA A 171 13.58 10.64 1.84
N ALA A 172 12.73 10.87 2.85
CA ALA A 172 11.66 11.87 2.85
C ALA A 172 12.14 13.26 2.44
N ALA A 173 12.10 13.54 1.13
CA ALA A 173 11.79 14.87 0.64
C ALA A 173 10.46 15.29 1.29
N PRO A 174 10.28 16.57 1.64
CA PRO A 174 9.04 17.03 2.26
C PRO A 174 7.85 16.62 1.38
N ALA A 175 7.06 15.66 1.87
CA ALA A 175 5.89 15.18 1.16
C ALA A 175 4.85 16.29 1.15
N ARG A 176 4.56 16.84 -0.04
CA ARG A 176 3.51 17.83 -0.21
C ARG A 176 2.21 17.11 -0.56
N ILE A 177 1.32 17.03 0.40
CA ILE A 177 -0.02 16.43 0.23
C ILE A 177 -1.01 17.59 0.05
N ASN A 178 -1.71 17.61 -1.10
CA ASN A 178 -2.77 18.57 -1.33
C ASN A 178 -4.07 18.06 -0.68
N GLY A 179 -4.75 18.94 0.05
CA GLY A 179 -6.03 18.65 0.69
C GLY A 179 -7.02 19.80 0.52
N ILE A 180 -8.24 19.61 1.03
CA ILE A 180 -9.26 20.66 1.06
C ILE A 180 -9.07 21.45 2.37
N PRO A 181 -8.91 22.79 2.32
CA PRO A 181 -8.75 23.58 3.54
C PRO A 181 -10.03 23.53 4.38
N GLY A 182 -9.91 23.03 5.61
CA GLY A 182 -11.01 23.05 6.60
C GLY A 182 -11.10 24.38 7.35
N ALA A 183 -9.97 24.90 7.83
CA ALA A 183 -9.84 26.19 8.47
C ALA A 183 -8.64 26.95 7.89
N PRO A 184 -8.70 28.28 7.74
CA PRO A 184 -7.58 29.08 7.25
C PRO A 184 -6.47 29.16 8.30
N GLY A 185 -5.21 29.00 7.89
CA GLY A 185 -4.05 29.11 8.79
C GLY A 185 -2.85 28.31 8.29
N VAL A 186 -1.70 28.52 8.92
CA VAL A 186 -0.48 27.72 8.71
C VAL A 186 0.01 27.25 10.08
N ALA A 187 0.14 25.94 10.23
CA ALA A 187 0.62 25.32 11.46
C ALA A 187 1.88 24.48 11.18
N ILE A 188 2.83 24.52 12.10
CA ILE A 188 4.02 23.68 12.10
C ILE A 188 4.06 22.96 13.44
N GLY A 189 4.23 21.65 13.42
CA GLY A 189 4.04 20.84 14.61
C GLY A 189 4.38 19.38 14.43
N THR A 190 4.30 18.63 15.53
CA THR A 190 4.49 17.16 15.52
C THR A 190 3.18 16.46 15.19
N ALA A 191 3.20 15.61 14.17
CA ALA A 191 2.04 14.80 13.81
C ALA A 191 1.76 13.75 14.89
N VAL A 192 0.56 13.80 15.46
CA VAL A 192 0.04 12.76 16.37
C VAL A 192 -1.11 12.07 15.67
N VAL A 193 -0.92 10.79 15.37
CA VAL A 193 -1.90 10.01 14.62
C VAL A 193 -2.92 9.40 15.59
N VAL A 194 -4.20 9.67 15.34
CA VAL A 194 -5.34 9.13 16.08
C VAL A 194 -6.20 8.25 15.20
N SER A 195 -6.68 7.16 15.77
CA SER A 195 -7.69 6.30 15.18
C SER A 195 -8.97 6.35 16.02
N PRO A 196 -10.15 6.23 15.40
CA PRO A 196 -11.41 6.04 16.13
C PRO A 196 -11.34 4.78 16.99
N VAL A 197 -12.07 4.79 18.11
CA VAL A 197 -12.14 3.63 18.99
C VAL A 197 -12.79 2.47 18.25
N ALA A 198 -12.11 1.33 18.25
CA ALA A 198 -12.54 0.06 17.71
C ALA A 198 -12.90 0.04 16.21
N ASP A 199 -12.48 1.02 15.40
CA ASP A 199 -12.70 0.96 13.95
C ASP A 199 -11.51 0.30 13.23
N LEU A 200 -11.71 -0.94 12.75
CA LEU A 200 -10.72 -1.69 12.00
C LEU A 200 -10.26 -0.98 10.72
N TYR A 201 -11.13 -0.21 10.05
CA TYR A 201 -10.80 0.42 8.77
C TYR A 201 -10.05 1.73 8.91
N ALA A 202 -10.04 2.33 10.11
CA ALA A 202 -9.43 3.62 10.39
C ALA A 202 -8.13 3.50 11.21
N VAL A 203 -7.55 2.30 11.27
CA VAL A 203 -6.27 2.05 11.96
C VAL A 203 -5.11 2.46 11.04
N PRO A 204 -4.23 3.39 11.47
CA PRO A 204 -3.12 3.84 10.66
C PRO A 204 -2.06 2.74 10.50
N ARG A 205 -1.36 2.77 9.37
CA ARG A 205 -0.23 1.86 9.13
C ARG A 205 1.04 2.48 9.74
N LYS A 206 1.64 1.76 10.69
CA LYS A 206 2.81 2.21 11.47
C LYS A 206 3.73 1.03 11.79
N GLY A 207 5.04 1.29 11.85
CA GLY A 207 6.01 0.36 12.40
C GLY A 207 5.95 0.26 13.93
N ALA A 208 6.23 -0.92 14.46
CA ALA A 208 6.34 -1.15 15.90
C ALA A 208 7.59 -0.46 16.47
N SER A 209 7.40 0.44 17.44
CA SER A 209 8.50 1.01 18.21
C SER A 209 9.19 -0.05 19.08
N ASN A 210 8.44 -1.01 19.63
CA ASN A 210 8.97 -2.15 20.35
C ASN A 210 8.14 -3.41 20.09
N ARG A 211 8.64 -4.27 19.19
CA ARG A 211 7.95 -5.51 18.77
C ARG A 211 7.57 -6.42 19.94
N ARG A 212 8.39 -6.47 21.00
CA ARG A 212 8.10 -7.32 22.18
C ARG A 212 6.95 -6.76 23.02
N GLN A 213 6.86 -5.44 23.15
CA GLN A 213 5.77 -4.78 23.86
C GLN A 213 4.46 -4.93 23.09
N GLU A 214 4.48 -4.68 21.79
CA GLU A 214 3.33 -4.86 20.89
C GLU A 214 2.78 -6.29 20.96
N LEU A 215 3.67 -7.30 20.89
CA LEU A 215 3.25 -8.70 20.98
C LEU A 215 2.65 -9.05 22.34
N ARG A 216 3.17 -8.46 23.44
CA ARG A 216 2.59 -8.65 24.78
C ARG A 216 1.21 -7.99 24.90
N ALA A 217 1.07 -6.77 24.39
CA ALA A 217 -0.20 -6.04 24.38
C ALA A 217 -1.26 -6.81 23.59
N PHE A 218 -0.88 -7.33 22.41
CA PHE A 218 -1.76 -8.17 21.60
C PHE A 218 -2.22 -9.44 22.33
N LYS A 219 -1.30 -10.19 22.93
CA LYS A 219 -1.64 -11.39 23.70
C LYS A 219 -2.53 -11.09 24.91
N ALA A 220 -2.31 -9.96 25.58
CA ALA A 220 -3.16 -9.52 26.68
C ALA A 220 -4.58 -9.18 26.18
N ALA A 221 -4.70 -8.46 25.07
CA ALA A 221 -6.00 -8.14 24.46
C ALA A 221 -6.77 -9.41 24.04
N LEU A 222 -6.09 -10.38 23.41
CA LEU A 222 -6.69 -11.68 23.09
C LEU A 222 -7.19 -12.42 24.34
N ALA A 223 -6.40 -12.42 25.42
CA ALA A 223 -6.77 -13.06 26.66
C ALA A 223 -8.01 -12.41 27.30
N SER A 224 -8.10 -11.07 27.27
CA SER A 224 -9.27 -10.33 27.75
C SER A 224 -10.52 -10.67 26.93
N VAL A 225 -10.44 -10.65 25.61
CA VAL A 225 -11.58 -11.00 24.75
C VAL A 225 -12.01 -12.46 24.95
N ARG A 226 -11.06 -13.40 25.08
CA ARG A 226 -11.37 -14.80 25.39
C ARG A 226 -12.09 -14.93 26.74
N ALA A 227 -11.67 -14.20 27.76
CA ALA A 227 -12.32 -14.20 29.06
C ALA A 227 -13.76 -13.64 28.98
N ASP A 228 -13.98 -12.57 28.21
CA ASP A 228 -15.30 -12.00 27.99
C ASP A 228 -16.24 -12.99 27.30
N ILE A 229 -15.78 -13.62 26.22
CA ILE A 229 -16.55 -14.59 25.45
C ILE A 229 -16.89 -15.81 26.32
N GLN A 230 -15.92 -16.31 27.10
CA GLN A 230 -16.15 -17.43 28.01
C GLN A 230 -17.16 -17.06 29.12
N GLY A 231 -17.04 -15.86 29.69
CA GLY A 231 -17.97 -15.37 30.71
C GLY A 231 -19.41 -15.26 30.19
N VAL A 232 -19.60 -14.76 28.97
CA VAL A 232 -20.91 -14.73 28.32
C VAL A 232 -21.43 -16.14 28.07
N SER A 233 -20.59 -17.04 27.54
CA SER A 233 -20.97 -18.45 27.31
C SER A 233 -21.38 -19.15 28.59
N ASP A 234 -20.65 -18.95 29.70
CA ASP A 234 -20.90 -19.61 30.98
C ASP A 234 -22.19 -19.10 31.64
N ASN A 235 -22.48 -17.80 31.54
CA ASN A 235 -23.71 -17.21 32.05
C ASN A 235 -24.97 -17.72 31.33
N LEU A 236 -24.85 -18.06 30.05
CA LEU A 236 -25.97 -18.50 29.22
C LEU A 236 -26.09 -20.04 29.11
N ARG A 237 -25.23 -20.82 29.78
CA ARG A 237 -25.22 -22.30 29.72
C ARG A 237 -26.56 -22.98 30.00
N GLY A 238 -27.42 -22.39 30.82
CA GLY A 238 -28.72 -22.95 31.16
C GLY A 238 -29.84 -22.65 30.14
N GLU A 239 -29.60 -21.70 29.24
CA GLU A 239 -30.62 -21.14 28.34
C GLU A 239 -30.31 -21.40 26.85
N MET A 240 -29.14 -21.97 26.55
CA MET A 240 -28.64 -22.19 25.18
C MET A 240 -28.74 -23.64 24.73
N SER A 241 -28.89 -23.83 23.41
CA SER A 241 -28.79 -25.15 22.80
C SER A 241 -27.33 -25.61 22.70
N ALA A 242 -27.11 -26.92 22.52
CA ALA A 242 -25.77 -27.47 22.29
C ALA A 242 -25.13 -26.94 20.98
N GLU A 243 -25.94 -26.56 19.99
CA GLU A 243 -25.49 -25.99 18.73
C GLU A 243 -24.96 -24.56 18.94
N ASP A 244 -25.62 -23.76 19.77
CA ASP A 244 -25.17 -22.40 20.06
C ASP A 244 -23.89 -22.39 20.89
N HIS A 245 -23.70 -23.36 21.80
CA HIS A 245 -22.44 -23.53 22.51
C HIS A 245 -21.26 -23.85 21.59
N ALA A 246 -21.48 -24.66 20.55
CA ALA A 246 -20.44 -24.97 19.57
C ALA A 246 -19.98 -23.71 18.80
N LEU A 247 -20.83 -22.69 18.65
CA LEU A 247 -20.43 -21.41 18.03
C LEU A 247 -19.40 -20.66 18.87
N PHE A 248 -19.54 -20.65 20.20
CA PHE A 248 -18.57 -20.03 21.10
C PHE A 248 -17.19 -20.70 21.00
N ASP A 249 -17.15 -22.03 20.94
CA ASP A 249 -15.90 -22.77 20.76
C ASP A 249 -15.22 -22.43 19.42
N VAL A 250 -16.01 -22.24 18.37
CA VAL A 250 -15.50 -21.78 17.06
C VAL A 250 -14.93 -20.37 17.16
N TYR A 251 -15.63 -19.42 17.80
CA TYR A 251 -15.13 -18.05 17.97
C TYR A 251 -13.84 -18.00 18.81
N LEU A 252 -13.75 -18.82 19.85
CA LEU A 252 -12.54 -18.95 20.66
C LEU A 252 -11.38 -19.57 19.86
N GLY A 253 -11.67 -20.55 19.00
CA GLY A 253 -10.70 -21.17 18.11
C GLY A 253 -10.16 -20.23 17.02
N ILE A 254 -10.96 -19.26 16.57
CA ILE A 254 -10.51 -18.22 15.64
C ILE A 254 -9.40 -17.35 16.27
N LEU A 255 -9.49 -17.10 17.59
CA LEU A 255 -8.52 -16.28 18.33
C LEU A 255 -7.23 -17.02 18.71
N ASP A 256 -7.12 -18.33 18.43
CA ASP A 256 -5.95 -19.11 18.79
C ASP A 256 -4.72 -18.82 17.92
N ASP A 257 -3.55 -19.16 18.46
CA ASP A 257 -2.24 -19.05 17.80
C ASP A 257 -2.14 -19.89 16.51
N SER A 258 -3.02 -20.88 16.31
CA SER A 258 -3.10 -21.69 15.08
C SER A 258 -3.96 -21.08 13.97
N ALA A 259 -4.65 -19.97 14.24
CA ALA A 259 -5.57 -19.30 13.32
C ALA A 259 -5.16 -17.82 13.16
N ILE A 260 -6.13 -16.89 13.30
CA ILE A 260 -5.91 -15.45 13.13
C ILE A 260 -4.88 -14.92 14.13
N GLY A 261 -4.86 -15.44 15.36
CA GLY A 261 -3.90 -15.03 16.38
C GLY A 261 -2.45 -15.22 15.95
N GLY A 262 -2.16 -16.33 15.26
CA GLY A 262 -0.84 -16.63 14.73
C GLY A 262 -0.41 -15.71 13.60
N GLU A 263 -1.33 -15.42 12.66
CA GLU A 263 -1.09 -14.51 11.53
C GLU A 263 -0.75 -13.09 12.04
N VAL A 264 -1.55 -12.56 12.97
CA VAL A 264 -1.31 -11.22 13.56
C VAL A 264 0.02 -11.20 14.31
N ALA A 265 0.31 -12.23 15.11
CA ALA A 265 1.60 -12.34 15.80
C ALA A 265 2.80 -12.41 14.83
N GLY A 266 2.62 -13.01 13.65
CA GLY A 266 3.61 -13.04 12.58
C GLY A 266 3.95 -11.64 12.06
N LEU A 267 2.92 -10.85 11.74
CA LEU A 267 3.09 -9.47 11.28
C LEU A 267 3.72 -8.55 12.32
N ILE A 268 3.38 -8.74 13.60
CA ILE A 268 4.03 -7.98 14.70
C ILE A 268 5.52 -8.31 14.80
N LYS A 269 5.88 -9.60 14.65
CA LYS A 269 7.29 -10.02 14.63
C LYS A 269 8.05 -9.47 13.42
N ALA A 270 7.38 -9.36 12.27
CA ALA A 270 7.92 -8.75 11.05
C ALA A 270 8.20 -7.24 11.21
N GLY A 271 7.47 -6.56 12.10
CA GLY A 271 7.76 -5.19 12.50
C GLY A 271 6.59 -4.22 12.43
N GLN A 272 5.38 -4.70 12.13
CA GLN A 272 4.17 -3.89 12.27
C GLN A 272 3.76 -3.75 13.74
N TRP A 273 3.13 -2.63 14.10
CA TRP A 273 2.50 -2.47 15.41
C TRP A 273 1.22 -3.33 15.56
N ALA A 274 0.79 -3.60 16.80
CA ALA A 274 -0.27 -4.58 17.07
C ALA A 274 -1.63 -4.22 16.44
N GLN A 275 -2.03 -2.94 16.52
CA GLN A 275 -3.30 -2.48 15.97
C GLN A 275 -3.35 -2.64 14.45
N GLY A 276 -2.27 -2.25 13.75
CA GLY A 276 -2.17 -2.36 12.30
C GLY A 276 -2.16 -3.82 11.82
N ALA A 277 -1.39 -4.67 12.49
CA ALA A 277 -1.36 -6.10 12.19
C ALA A 277 -2.73 -6.77 12.36
N LEU A 278 -3.46 -6.43 13.43
CA LEU A 278 -4.82 -6.91 13.66
C LEU A 278 -5.77 -6.42 12.56
N SER A 279 -5.81 -5.10 12.30
CA SER A 279 -6.66 -4.51 11.27
C SER A 279 -6.44 -5.17 9.91
N GLU A 280 -5.19 -5.35 9.50
CA GLU A 280 -4.84 -5.93 8.21
C GLU A 280 -5.35 -7.37 8.06
N VAL A 281 -5.08 -8.22 9.05
CA VAL A 281 -5.50 -9.63 9.03
C VAL A 281 -7.03 -9.73 9.08
N MET A 282 -7.69 -8.98 9.98
CA MET A 282 -9.14 -9.02 10.10
C MET A 282 -9.84 -8.56 8.83
N ILE A 283 -9.43 -7.43 8.23
CA ILE A 283 -10.01 -6.92 6.98
C ILE A 283 -9.84 -7.93 5.85
N ARG A 284 -8.69 -8.61 5.77
CA ARG A 284 -8.42 -9.64 4.76
C ARG A 284 -9.39 -10.80 4.87
N HIS A 285 -9.60 -11.32 6.09
CA HIS A 285 -10.54 -12.41 6.36
C HIS A 285 -12.01 -11.99 6.15
N ILE A 286 -12.41 -10.80 6.61
CA ILE A 286 -13.77 -10.26 6.39
C ILE A 286 -14.07 -10.19 4.90
N ARG A 287 -13.19 -9.62 4.08
CA ARG A 287 -13.36 -9.55 2.63
C ARG A 287 -13.44 -10.92 1.96
N HIS A 288 -12.73 -11.92 2.50
CA HIS A 288 -12.80 -13.28 2.00
C HIS A 288 -14.18 -13.89 2.24
N PHE A 289 -14.74 -13.74 3.45
CA PHE A 289 -16.08 -14.21 3.79
C PHE A 289 -17.19 -13.45 3.03
N GLU A 290 -17.07 -12.14 2.85
CA GLU A 290 -18.05 -11.32 2.12
C GLU A 290 -18.20 -11.71 0.64
N ARG A 291 -17.12 -12.22 0.03
CA ARG A 291 -17.11 -12.67 -1.38
C ARG A 291 -17.76 -14.04 -1.59
N MET A 292 -18.09 -14.76 -0.53
CA MET A 292 -18.74 -16.07 -0.65
C MET A 292 -20.23 -15.90 -0.95
N GLU A 293 -20.76 -16.73 -1.86
CA GLU A 293 -22.16 -16.63 -2.31
C GLU A 293 -23.18 -17.11 -1.26
N HIS A 294 -22.75 -17.88 -0.26
CA HIS A 294 -23.63 -18.49 0.74
C HIS A 294 -23.97 -17.53 1.90
N SER A 295 -25.27 -17.34 2.18
CA SER A 295 -25.79 -16.49 3.26
C SER A 295 -25.14 -16.77 4.62
N TYR A 296 -24.98 -18.04 4.97
CA TYR A 296 -24.35 -18.48 6.23
C TYR A 296 -22.91 -17.97 6.40
N LEU A 297 -22.14 -17.85 5.32
CA LEU A 297 -20.75 -17.39 5.37
C LEU A 297 -20.67 -15.86 5.47
N ARG A 298 -21.70 -15.13 5.02
CA ARG A 298 -21.80 -13.67 5.21
C ARG A 298 -22.14 -13.30 6.65
N GLU A 299 -22.98 -14.09 7.32
CA GLU A 299 -23.24 -13.91 8.75
C GLU A 299 -21.94 -14.07 9.57
N ARG A 300 -21.11 -15.06 9.22
CA ARG A 300 -19.77 -15.21 9.84
C ARG A 300 -18.85 -14.02 9.62
N ALA A 301 -18.96 -13.29 8.51
CA ALA A 301 -18.16 -12.09 8.28
C ALA A 301 -18.46 -11.01 9.32
N VAL A 302 -19.73 -10.88 9.72
CA VAL A 302 -20.17 -9.94 10.76
C VAL A 302 -19.59 -10.35 12.12
N ASP A 303 -19.64 -11.64 12.46
CA ASP A 303 -19.10 -12.14 13.73
C ASP A 303 -17.58 -11.95 13.83
N VAL A 304 -16.85 -12.27 12.76
CA VAL A 304 -15.40 -12.06 12.67
C VAL A 304 -15.08 -10.57 12.82
N LYS A 305 -15.88 -9.69 12.21
CA LYS A 305 -15.72 -8.24 12.37
C LYS A 305 -15.93 -7.79 13.80
N ASP A 306 -16.97 -8.29 14.49
CA ASP A 306 -17.23 -7.96 15.91
C ASP A 306 -16.05 -8.40 16.79
N LEU A 307 -15.57 -9.62 16.58
CA LEU A 307 -14.42 -10.18 17.29
C LEU A 307 -13.18 -9.28 17.14
N GLY A 308 -12.87 -8.87 15.91
CA GLY A 308 -11.73 -7.98 15.62
C GLY A 308 -11.88 -6.60 16.26
N THR A 309 -13.09 -6.06 16.21
CA THR A 309 -13.47 -4.78 16.83
C THR A 309 -13.23 -4.83 18.35
N ARG A 310 -13.61 -5.92 19.03
CA ARG A 310 -13.37 -6.11 20.46
C ARG A 310 -11.89 -6.20 20.82
N VAL A 311 -11.11 -6.98 20.06
CA VAL A 311 -9.66 -7.09 20.29
C VAL A 311 -8.99 -5.72 20.08
N LEU A 312 -9.41 -4.98 19.06
CA LEU A 312 -8.91 -3.63 18.80
C LEU A 312 -9.24 -2.67 19.95
N ALA A 313 -10.44 -2.75 20.52
CA ALA A 313 -10.83 -1.93 21.66
C ALA A 313 -9.90 -2.15 22.86
N TYR A 314 -9.60 -3.41 23.22
CA TYR A 314 -8.66 -3.72 24.30
C TYR A 314 -7.23 -3.24 23.99
N LEU A 315 -6.78 -3.38 22.74
CA LEU A 315 -5.47 -2.86 22.33
C LEU A 315 -5.38 -1.33 22.46
N GLN A 316 -6.45 -0.62 22.10
CA GLN A 316 -6.51 0.83 22.21
C GLN A 316 -6.66 1.29 23.66
N ASP A 317 -7.41 0.57 24.48
CA ASP A 317 -7.57 0.90 25.91
C ASP A 317 -6.26 0.69 26.70
N ALA A 318 -5.56 -0.40 26.40
CA ALA A 318 -4.21 -0.63 26.92
C ALA A 318 -3.23 0.48 26.49
N ALA A 319 -3.34 0.98 25.26
CA ALA A 319 -2.53 2.10 24.77
C ALA A 319 -2.96 3.46 25.35
N ARG A 320 -4.25 3.66 25.68
CA ARG A 320 -4.78 4.89 26.29
C ARG A 320 -4.41 5.04 27.76
N ASN A 321 -4.25 3.93 28.48
CA ASN A 321 -3.79 3.93 29.88
C ASN A 321 -2.33 4.39 30.04
N GLU A 322 -1.57 4.46 28.95
CA GLU A 322 -0.39 5.32 28.86
C GLU A 322 -0.88 6.70 28.39
N GLN A 323 -0.92 7.69 29.30
CA GLN A 323 -1.31 9.08 28.97
C GLN A 323 -0.68 9.49 27.64
N THR A 324 -1.50 9.60 26.59
CA THR A 324 -0.99 10.01 25.27
C THR A 324 -0.46 11.42 25.44
N ALA A 325 0.87 11.54 25.54
CA ALA A 325 1.52 12.81 25.73
C ALA A 325 1.43 13.56 24.41
N TYR A 326 0.51 14.52 24.34
CA TYR A 326 0.45 15.45 23.21
C TYR A 326 1.59 16.46 23.37
N PRO A 327 2.60 16.46 22.47
CA PRO A 327 3.65 17.45 22.52
C PRO A 327 3.08 18.86 22.24
N ALA A 328 3.84 19.89 22.64
CA ALA A 328 3.57 21.25 22.22
C ALA A 328 3.53 21.32 20.69
N HIS A 329 2.56 22.07 20.14
CA HIS A 329 2.30 22.16 18.70
C HIS A 329 1.99 20.81 18.05
N THR A 330 1.01 20.08 18.59
CA THR A 330 0.48 18.85 18.00
C THR A 330 -0.33 19.16 16.73
N ILE A 331 -0.04 18.44 15.65
CA ILE A 331 -0.91 18.32 14.47
C ILE A 331 -1.64 16.99 14.58
N LEU A 332 -2.94 17.02 14.81
CA LEU A 332 -3.75 15.82 14.96
C LEU A 332 -4.05 15.22 13.58
N VAL A 333 -3.66 13.97 13.34
CA VAL A 333 -3.84 13.31 12.03
C VAL A 333 -4.71 12.08 12.20
N GLY A 334 -5.75 11.91 11.40
CA GLY A 334 -6.59 10.70 11.45
C GLY A 334 -7.23 10.39 10.11
N GLU A 335 -7.68 9.14 9.93
CA GLU A 335 -8.43 8.80 8.72
C GLU A 335 -9.78 9.53 8.68
N GLU A 336 -10.46 9.57 9.82
CA GLU A 336 -11.63 10.41 10.07
C GLU A 336 -11.54 10.99 11.48
N LEU A 337 -11.54 12.32 11.59
CA LEU A 337 -11.52 13.00 12.88
C LEU A 337 -12.96 13.20 13.39
N THR A 338 -13.17 12.92 14.68
CA THR A 338 -14.45 13.15 15.37
C THR A 338 -14.32 14.30 16.38
N ALA A 339 -15.46 14.85 16.83
CA ALA A 339 -15.45 15.87 17.90
C ALA A 339 -14.86 15.33 19.21
N SER A 340 -15.06 14.03 19.50
CA SER A 340 -14.46 13.36 20.66
C SER A 340 -12.93 13.32 20.55
N SER A 341 -12.40 13.00 19.36
CA SER A 341 -10.94 12.99 19.11
C SER A 341 -10.31 14.38 19.31
N LEU A 342 -11.04 15.45 18.98
CA LEU A 342 -10.60 16.83 19.20
C LEU A 342 -10.58 17.20 20.70
N GLY A 343 -11.55 16.69 21.46
CA GLY A 343 -11.66 16.94 22.90
C GLY A 343 -10.60 16.24 23.76
N GLU A 344 -9.93 15.21 23.23
CA GLU A 344 -8.84 14.51 23.92
C GLU A 344 -7.54 15.34 23.96
N VAL A 345 -7.34 16.28 23.02
CA VAL A 345 -6.13 17.10 22.93
C VAL A 345 -6.28 18.39 23.74
N PRO A 346 -5.36 18.72 24.66
CA PRO A 346 -5.36 20.02 25.33
C PRO A 346 -5.31 21.16 24.32
N ARG A 347 -6.22 22.14 24.45
CA ARG A 347 -6.38 23.23 23.48
C ARG A 347 -5.10 24.05 23.25
N GLU A 348 -4.25 24.17 24.26
CA GLU A 348 -2.97 24.90 24.17
C GLU A 348 -1.89 24.14 23.38
N GLN A 349 -2.05 22.84 23.21
CA GLN A 349 -1.09 21.98 22.52
C GLN A 349 -1.51 21.71 21.07
N LEU A 350 -2.80 21.81 20.73
CA LEU A 350 -3.29 21.60 19.37
C LEU A 350 -2.93 22.79 18.47
N ALA A 351 -2.06 22.56 17.48
CA ALA A 351 -1.70 23.54 16.46
C ALA A 351 -2.44 23.34 15.13
N GLY A 352 -2.92 22.13 14.83
CA GLY A 352 -3.63 21.86 13.58
C GLY A 352 -4.23 20.47 13.52
N LEU A 353 -4.99 20.21 12.46
CA LEU A 353 -5.65 18.92 12.24
C LEU A 353 -5.67 18.55 10.75
N ILE A 354 -5.50 17.26 10.48
CA ILE A 354 -5.47 16.65 9.15
C ILE A 354 -6.37 15.42 9.19
N SER A 355 -7.39 15.40 8.34
CA SER A 355 -8.27 14.24 8.15
C SER A 355 -8.06 13.69 6.74
N VAL A 356 -7.82 12.39 6.59
CA VAL A 356 -7.63 11.74 5.28
C VAL A 356 -8.97 11.69 4.52
N ARG A 357 -10.06 11.44 5.25
CA ARG A 357 -11.44 11.48 4.76
C ARG A 357 -12.20 12.62 5.42
N GLY A 358 -13.09 13.24 4.66
CA GLY A 358 -13.92 14.33 5.14
C GLY A 358 -14.12 15.42 4.08
N SER A 359 -14.91 16.43 4.42
CA SER A 359 -15.13 17.60 3.58
C SER A 359 -14.79 18.88 4.35
N GLY A 360 -14.54 19.98 3.64
CA GLY A 360 -14.34 21.30 4.26
C GLY A 360 -15.56 21.80 5.08
N ASN A 361 -16.69 21.10 5.01
CA ASN A 361 -17.91 21.38 5.76
C ASN A 361 -18.24 20.32 6.82
N SER A 362 -17.30 19.42 7.14
CA SER A 362 -17.52 18.45 8.22
C SER A 362 -17.71 19.16 9.57
N HIS A 363 -18.39 18.49 10.51
CA HIS A 363 -18.56 18.99 11.88
C HIS A 363 -17.21 19.36 12.53
N VAL A 364 -16.16 18.59 12.25
CA VAL A 364 -14.80 18.89 12.75
C VAL A 364 -14.19 20.10 12.05
N ALA A 365 -14.41 20.31 10.75
CA ALA A 365 -13.95 21.51 10.06
C ALA A 365 -14.65 22.79 10.58
N ILE A 366 -15.93 22.68 10.94
CA ILE A 366 -16.69 23.78 11.57
C ILE A 366 -16.12 24.09 12.96
N LEU A 367 -15.87 23.07 13.78
CA LEU A 367 -15.27 23.23 15.11
C LEU A 367 -13.85 23.83 15.03
N ALA A 368 -13.04 23.34 14.09
CA ALA A 368 -11.70 23.87 13.82
C ALA A 368 -11.74 25.38 13.55
N ARG A 369 -12.62 25.83 12.64
CA ARG A 369 -12.80 27.26 12.33
C ARG A 369 -13.19 28.10 13.54
N ALA A 370 -13.99 27.56 14.46
CA ALA A 370 -14.39 28.26 15.66
C ALA A 370 -13.27 28.35 16.71
N MET A 371 -12.29 27.45 16.65
CA MET A 371 -11.16 27.41 17.59
C MET A 371 -10.03 28.38 17.22
N GLY A 372 -9.95 28.77 15.94
CA GLY A 372 -8.85 29.54 15.36
C GLY A 372 -7.85 28.64 14.68
#